data_AF-A0A8T3RC53-F1
#
_entry.id   AF-A0A8T3RC53-F1
#
_cell.length_a   1.000
_cell.length_b   1.000
_cell.length_c   1.000
_cell.angle_alpha   90.00
_cell.angle_beta   90.00
_cell.angle_gamma   90.00
#
_symmetry.space_group_name_H-M   'P 1'
#
loop_
_entity.id
_entity.type
_entity.pdbx_description
1 polymer ?
#
loop_
_entity_poly.entity_id
_entity_poly.type
_entity_poly.pdbx_seq_one_letter_code
_entity_poly.pdbx_strand_id
1 'polypeptide(L)'
;PISGIYYPIATLPAWLQPVAWCLPSSHVFEGMRTVMFEHRFDVDRFAAAAELNVLYIVLAAIVFLRAFEVARARGLLLQSGE
;
A
#
# COMPACT_ATOMS: atom_id res chain seq x y z
N PRO A 1 9.27 5.53 -9.28
CA PRO A 1 10.30 6.28 -8.53
C PRO A 1 10.06 6.35 -7.01
N ILE A 2 8.84 6.67 -6.56
CA ILE A 2 8.54 6.90 -5.13
C ILE A 2 8.68 5.63 -4.28
N SER A 3 8.40 4.45 -4.84
CA SER A 3 8.50 3.15 -4.14
C SER A 3 9.92 2.57 -4.01
N GLY A 4 10.98 3.30 -4.39
CA GLY A 4 12.36 2.84 -4.17
C GLY A 4 12.82 1.62 -4.99
N ILE A 5 12.17 1.32 -6.12
CA ILE A 5 12.46 0.14 -6.95
C ILE A 5 13.92 0.13 -7.42
N TYR A 6 14.32 1.18 -8.16
CA TYR A 6 15.66 1.25 -8.77
C TYR A 6 16.70 1.85 -7.83
N TYR A 7 16.32 2.83 -7.01
CA TYR A 7 17.20 3.53 -6.08
C TYR A 7 16.61 3.49 -4.67
N PRO A 8 17.46 3.48 -3.61
CA PRO A 8 16.99 3.50 -2.23
C PRO A 8 16.13 4.73 -1.91
N ILE A 9 15.22 4.61 -0.96
CA ILE A 9 14.36 5.74 -0.55
C ILE A 9 15.18 6.93 -0.03
N ALA A 10 16.36 6.66 0.53
CA ALA A 10 17.31 7.68 0.97
C ALA A 10 17.73 8.67 -0.13
N THR A 11 17.61 8.32 -1.42
CA THR A 11 17.92 9.25 -2.53
C THR A 11 16.80 10.26 -2.80
N LEU A 12 15.60 10.07 -2.24
CA LEU A 12 14.49 10.99 -2.40
C LEU A 12 14.67 12.23 -1.50
N PRO A 13 14.13 13.41 -1.90
CA PRO A 13 14.08 14.57 -1.03
C PRO A 13 13.43 14.24 0.32
N ALA A 14 13.94 14.82 1.41
CA ALA A 14 13.51 14.48 2.78
C ALA A 14 11.99 14.59 3.01
N TRP A 15 11.32 15.51 2.32
CA TRP A 15 9.86 15.68 2.40
C TRP A 15 9.07 14.55 1.71
N LEU A 16 9.67 13.87 0.73
CA LEU A 16 9.02 12.81 -0.04
C LEU A 16 9.26 11.42 0.56
N GLN A 17 10.32 11.25 1.35
CA GLN A 17 10.62 10.02 2.08
C GLN A 17 9.45 9.52 2.95
N PRO A 18 8.76 10.34 3.78
CA PRO A 18 7.63 9.84 4.56
C PRO A 18 6.48 9.34 3.68
N VAL A 19 6.21 10.01 2.55
CA VAL A 19 5.18 9.56 1.59
C VAL A 19 5.56 8.22 0.97
N ALA A 20 6.84 8.04 0.64
CA ALA A 20 7.34 6.76 0.15
C ALA A 20 7.15 5.65 1.19
N TRP A 21 7.42 5.91 2.47
CA TRP A 21 7.26 4.93 3.55
C TRP A 21 5.80 4.55 3.87
N CYS A 22 4.81 5.32 3.41
CA CYS A 22 3.40 4.92 3.49
C CYS A 22 3.04 3.81 2.48
N LEU A 23 3.88 3.54 1.49
CA LEU A 23 3.61 2.53 0.47
C LEU A 23 4.13 1.16 0.94
N PRO A 24 3.33 0.09 0.91
CA PRO A 24 3.80 -1.23 1.30
C PRO A 24 4.92 -1.73 0.37
N SER A 25 4.88 -1.34 -0.91
CA SER A 25 5.91 -1.71 -1.89
C SER A 25 7.29 -1.16 -1.55
N SER A 26 7.37 0.03 -0.94
CA SER A 26 8.61 0.62 -0.46
C SER A 26 9.35 -0.26 0.54
N HIS A 27 8.61 -0.82 1.51
CA HIS A 27 9.16 -1.72 2.51
C HIS A 27 9.61 -3.05 1.91
N VAL A 28 8.90 -3.55 0.89
CA VAL A 28 9.30 -4.77 0.16
C VAL A 28 10.61 -4.54 -0.61
N PHE A 29 10.73 -3.47 -1.37
CA PHE A 29 11.96 -3.22 -2.16
C PHE A 29 13.18 -2.95 -1.28
N GLU A 30 13.02 -2.20 -0.18
CA GLU A 30 14.11 -1.97 0.77
C GLU A 30 14.45 -3.25 1.55
N GLY A 31 13.46 -4.05 1.97
CA GLY A 31 13.72 -5.34 2.61
C GLY A 31 14.43 -6.34 1.67
N MET A 32 14.02 -6.40 0.40
CA MET A 32 14.70 -7.21 -0.63
C MET A 32 16.13 -6.74 -0.86
N ARG A 33 16.39 -5.43 -0.79
CA ARG A 33 17.74 -4.86 -0.85
C ARG A 33 18.59 -5.36 0.31
N THR A 34 18.08 -5.36 1.55
CA THR A 34 18.76 -5.95 2.71
C THR A 34 19.07 -7.43 2.51
N VAL A 35 18.14 -8.21 1.97
CA VAL A 35 18.38 -9.63 1.66
C VAL A 35 19.50 -9.80 0.64
N MET A 36 19.52 -8.98 -0.41
CA MET A 36 20.51 -9.10 -1.48
C MET A 36 21.92 -8.66 -1.07
N PHE A 37 22.05 -7.56 -0.31
CA PHE A 37 23.36 -7.01 0.05
C PHE A 37 23.89 -7.53 1.38
N GLU A 38 23.02 -7.69 2.38
CA GLU A 38 23.41 -8.10 3.74
C GLU A 38 23.15 -9.59 4.00
N HIS A 39 22.48 -10.30 3.08
CA HIS A 39 22.11 -11.71 3.25
C HIS A 39 21.24 -11.93 4.51
N ARG A 40 20.52 -10.89 4.92
CA ARG A 40 19.65 -10.88 6.11
C ARG A 40 18.23 -10.54 5.71
N PHE A 41 17.29 -11.29 6.28
CA PHE A 41 15.87 -11.00 6.12
C PHE A 41 15.43 -10.01 7.20
N ASP A 42 14.99 -8.83 6.77
CA ASP A 42 14.49 -7.77 7.65
C ASP A 42 13.01 -8.01 7.97
N VAL A 43 12.76 -8.64 9.11
CA VAL A 43 11.40 -8.97 9.59
C VAL A 43 10.60 -7.71 9.90
N ASP A 44 11.24 -6.63 10.35
CA ASP A 44 10.55 -5.39 10.71
C ASP A 44 9.97 -4.72 9.47
N ARG A 45 10.75 -4.69 8.37
CA ARG A 45 10.26 -4.20 7.08
C ARG A 45 9.16 -5.07 6.50
N PHE A 46 9.27 -6.38 6.64
CA PHE A 46 8.23 -7.30 6.22
C PHE A 46 6.93 -7.10 7.01
N ALA A 47 7.01 -6.97 8.32
CA ALA A 47 5.88 -6.69 9.19
C ALA A 47 5.21 -5.35 8.85
N ALA A 48 5.99 -4.29 8.63
CA ALA A 48 5.47 -2.99 8.21
C ALA A 48 4.72 -3.06 6.87
N ALA A 49 5.26 -3.81 5.90
CA ALA A 49 4.59 -4.04 4.62
C ALA A 49 3.26 -4.79 4.79
N ALA A 50 3.24 -5.81 5.64
CA ALA A 50 2.05 -6.61 5.92
C ALA A 50 0.97 -5.79 6.63
N GLU A 51 1.34 -5.01 7.65
CA GLU A 51 0.42 -4.14 8.38
C GLU A 51 -0.23 -3.11 7.45
N LEU A 52 0.55 -2.45 6.59
CA LEU A 52 0.03 -1.49 5.60
C LEU A 52 -0.93 -2.15 4.61
N ASN A 53 -0.65 -3.38 4.15
CA ASN A 53 -1.57 -4.11 3.27
C ASN A 53 -2.89 -4.41 3.98
N VAL A 54 -2.85 -4.90 5.21
CA VAL A 54 -4.07 -5.17 6.01
C VAL A 54 -4.86 -3.89 6.19
N LEU A 55 -4.21 -2.78 6.56
CA LEU A 55 -4.84 -1.48 6.72
C LEU A 55 -5.53 -1.03 5.42
N TYR A 56 -4.84 -1.12 4.27
CA TYR A 56 -5.41 -0.73 2.98
C TYR A 56 -6.58 -1.63 2.56
N ILE A 57 -6.51 -2.94 2.79
CA ILE A 57 -7.61 -3.86 2.50
C ILE A 57 -8.84 -3.50 3.35
N VAL A 58 -8.65 -3.23 4.65
CA VAL A 58 -9.75 -2.83 5.55
C VAL A 58 -10.36 -1.50 5.09
N LEU A 59 -9.55 -0.50 4.79
CA LEU A 59 -10.03 0.80 4.29
C LEU A 59 -10.77 0.65 2.96
N ALA A 60 -10.22 -0.13 2.02
CA ALA A 60 -10.86 -0.41 0.74
C ALA A 60 -12.20 -1.13 0.92
N ALA A 61 -12.28 -2.11 1.82
CA ALA A 61 -13.52 -2.81 2.15
C ALA A 61 -14.57 -1.87 2.73
N ILE A 62 -14.18 -0.98 3.66
CA ILE A 62 -15.08 0.04 4.23
C ILE A 62 -15.60 0.95 3.13
N VAL A 63 -14.71 1.52 2.30
CA VAL A 63 -15.10 2.41 1.20
C VAL A 63 -16.03 1.70 0.22
N PHE A 64 -15.70 0.46 -0.15
CA PHE A 64 -16.53 -0.36 -1.03
C PHE A 64 -17.92 -0.61 -0.45
N LEU A 65 -18.02 -1.02 0.82
CA LEU A 65 -19.31 -1.25 1.48
C LEU A 65 -20.15 0.02 1.55
N ARG A 66 -19.55 1.17 1.86
CA ARG A 66 -20.26 2.46 1.86
C ARG A 66 -20.72 2.86 0.47
N ALA A 67 -19.87 2.71 -0.54
CA ALA A 67 -20.25 2.96 -1.93
C ALA A 67 -21.40 2.03 -2.37
N PHE A 68 -21.36 0.76 -1.96
CA PHE A 68 -22.40 -0.22 -2.23
C PHE A 68 -23.72 0.13 -1.54
N GLU A 69 -23.69 0.52 -0.27
CA GLU A 69 -24.87 0.99 0.46
C GLU A 69 -25.52 2.21 -0.20
N VAL A 70 -24.69 3.18 -0.63
CA VAL A 70 -25.15 4.38 -1.34
C VAL A 70 -25.76 4.03 -2.70
N ALA A 71 -25.12 3.14 -3.46
CA ALA A 71 -25.62 2.68 -4.75
C ALA A 71 -26.97 1.95 -4.62
N ARG A 72 -27.11 1.10 -3.59
CA ARG A 72 -28.37 0.42 -3.26
C ARG A 72 -29.46 1.40 -2.84
N ALA A 73 -29.15 2.36 -1.97
CA ALA A 73 -30.13 3.35 -1.50
C ALA A 73 -30.61 4.30 -2.61
N ARG A 74 -29.76 4.59 -3.60
CA ARG A 74 -30.10 5.43 -4.76
C ARG A 74 -30.79 4.68 -5.90
N GLY A 75 -31.06 3.38 -5.76
CA GLY A 75 -31.68 2.56 -6.80
C GLY A 75 -30.80 2.34 -8.04
N LEU A 76 -29.52 2.71 -8.00
CA LEU A 76 -28.59 2.62 -9.12
C LEU A 76 -28.30 1.17 -9.54
N LEU A 77 -28.57 0.19 -8.66
CA LEU A 77 -28.44 -1.23 -8.96
C LEU A 77 -29.60 -1.79 -9.80
N LEU A 78 -30.75 -1.11 -9.85
CA LEU A 78 -31.91 -1.51 -10.66
C LEU A 78 -31.80 -1.02 -12.11
N GLN A 79 -30.99 0.02 -12.39
CA GLN A 79 -30.75 0.54 -13.73
C GLN A 79 -29.65 -0.19 -14.50
N SER A 80 -28.86 -1.05 -13.84
CA SER A 80 -27.79 -1.84 -14.47
C SER A 80 -28.30 -3.03 -15.30
N GLY A 81 -29.63 -3.20 -15.42
CA GLY A 81 -30.30 -4.34 -16.03
C GLY A 81 -31.22 -4.01 -17.20
N GLU A 82 -31.16 -2.79 -17.77
CA GLU A 82 -31.78 -2.45 -19.07
C GLU A 82 -30.71 -2.24 -20.14
#